data_AF-A4BAY9-F1
#
_entry.id   AF-A4BAY9-F1
#
_cell.length_a   1.000
_cell.length_b   1.000
_cell.length_c   1.000
_cell.angle_alpha   90.00
_cell.angle_beta   90.00
_cell.angle_gamma   90.00
#
_symmetry.space_group_name_H-M   'P 1'
#
loop_
_entity.id
_entity.type
_entity.pdbx_description
1 polymer ?
#
loop_
_entity_poly.entity_id
_entity_poly.type
_entity_poly.pdbx_seq_one_letter_code
_entity_poly.pdbx_strand_id
1 'polypeptide(L)'
;MKNTILLIFTLLSSFAFSESLEKTDFIGEWKASNESTTALLIIADDFSGSFKRGNGEAFVFSGENIFFQKDIAIIELYVPKLGSPVQKLMLSGWKLGDTRKLYGMVLMYDSSVGQFNGINLSLDYSNH
;
A
#
# COMPACT_ATOMS: atom_id res chain seq x y z
N MET A 1 -19.73 -27.69 53.65
CA MET A 1 -18.65 -28.15 52.75
C MET A 1 -18.59 -27.23 51.54
N LYS A 2 -17.39 -26.88 51.10
CA LYS A 2 -17.05 -25.74 50.24
C LYS A 2 -17.65 -25.85 48.84
N ASN A 3 -18.51 -24.90 48.46
CA ASN A 3 -18.85 -24.65 47.06
C ASN A 3 -17.72 -23.82 46.44
N THR A 4 -16.79 -24.49 45.77
CA THR A 4 -15.79 -23.82 44.92
C THR A 4 -16.49 -23.39 43.64
N ILE A 5 -16.99 -22.16 43.60
CA ILE A 5 -17.43 -21.52 42.36
C ILE A 5 -16.16 -21.22 41.56
N LEU A 6 -15.89 -22.05 40.56
CA LEU A 6 -14.84 -21.81 39.58
C LEU A 6 -15.30 -20.65 38.68
N LEU A 7 -14.87 -19.43 39.00
CA LEU A 7 -14.99 -18.29 38.09
C LEU A 7 -14.10 -18.56 36.88
N ILE A 8 -14.69 -19.10 35.81
CA ILE A 8 -14.09 -19.05 34.48
C ILE A 8 -14.14 -17.58 34.07
N PHE A 9 -13.06 -16.87 34.37
CA PHE A 9 -12.76 -15.58 33.77
C PHE A 9 -12.57 -15.84 32.27
N THR A 10 -13.66 -15.76 31.52
CA THR A 10 -13.60 -15.46 30.09
C THR A 10 -12.99 -14.06 29.99
N LEU A 11 -11.65 -13.99 30.01
CA LEU A 11 -10.93 -12.95 29.32
C LEU A 11 -11.33 -13.08 27.85
N LEU A 12 -12.44 -12.43 27.49
CA LEU A 12 -12.67 -11.93 26.14
C LEU A 12 -11.61 -10.85 25.92
N SER A 13 -10.36 -11.27 25.77
CA SER A 13 -9.35 -10.43 25.17
C SER A 13 -9.87 -10.11 23.79
N SER A 14 -10.37 -8.88 23.62
CA SER A 14 -10.69 -8.30 22.33
C SER A 14 -9.39 -8.28 21.52
N PHE A 15 -9.11 -9.39 20.82
CA PHE A 15 -8.05 -9.42 19.84
C PHE A 15 -8.45 -8.40 18.78
N ALA A 16 -7.71 -7.30 18.72
CA ALA A 16 -7.85 -6.35 17.63
C ALA A 16 -7.29 -7.06 16.39
N PHE A 17 -8.18 -7.55 15.54
CA PHE A 17 -7.79 -8.26 14.31
C PHE A 17 -7.44 -7.21 13.25
N SER A 18 -6.26 -7.33 12.65
CA SER A 18 -5.93 -6.57 11.47
C SER A 18 -6.78 -7.07 10.30
N GLU A 19 -7.41 -6.16 9.58
CA GLU A 19 -8.19 -6.44 8.38
C GLU A 19 -7.36 -6.12 7.15
N SER A 20 -7.51 -6.87 6.05
CA SER A 20 -6.94 -6.48 4.75
C SER A 20 -7.56 -5.16 4.29
N LEU A 21 -6.79 -4.33 3.59
CA LEU A 21 -7.34 -3.12 2.97
C LEU A 21 -8.34 -3.47 1.87
N GLU A 22 -9.47 -2.78 1.88
CA GLU A 22 -10.42 -2.77 0.78
C GLU A 22 -10.02 -1.71 -0.26
N LYS A 23 -10.65 -1.75 -1.45
CA LYS A 23 -10.33 -0.85 -2.57
C LYS A 23 -10.26 0.63 -2.15
N THR A 24 -11.25 1.10 -1.41
CA THR A 24 -11.36 2.51 -0.99
C THR A 24 -10.34 2.88 0.10
N ASP A 25 -9.81 1.90 0.84
CA ASP A 25 -8.82 2.19 1.87
C ASP A 25 -7.46 2.62 1.28
N PHE A 26 -7.21 2.40 -0.01
CA PHE A 26 -6.00 2.84 -0.70
C PHE A 26 -5.99 4.35 -0.98
N ILE A 27 -7.15 5.03 -0.89
CA ILE A 27 -7.26 6.47 -1.14
C ILE A 27 -6.59 7.26 -0.01
N GLY A 28 -5.79 8.25 -0.39
CA GLY A 28 -5.10 9.16 0.52
C GLY A 28 -3.60 9.24 0.25
N GLU A 29 -2.87 9.74 1.25
CA GLU A 29 -1.43 9.93 1.19
C GLU A 29 -0.68 8.85 1.97
N TRP A 30 0.37 8.32 1.38
CA TRP A 30 1.19 7.25 1.92
C TRP A 30 2.67 7.61 1.84
N LYS A 31 3.34 7.60 2.99
CA LYS A 31 4.76 7.94 3.12
C LYS A 31 5.57 6.72 3.47
N ALA A 32 6.79 6.63 2.97
CA ALA A 32 7.65 5.50 3.31
C ALA A 32 7.88 5.37 4.83
N SER A 33 7.76 4.13 5.32
CA SER A 33 7.88 3.81 6.75
C SER A 33 9.31 3.85 7.28
N ASN A 34 10.32 3.83 6.41
CA ASN A 34 11.72 3.76 6.80
C ASN A 34 12.54 4.87 6.14
N GLU A 35 13.63 5.27 6.83
CA GLU A 35 14.52 6.33 6.34
C GLU A 35 15.35 5.88 5.13
N SER A 36 15.50 4.57 4.91
CA SER A 36 16.29 4.02 3.81
C SER A 36 15.64 4.19 2.44
N THR A 37 14.32 4.38 2.39
CA THR A 37 13.57 4.61 1.16
C THR A 37 12.72 5.85 1.32
N THR A 38 13.04 6.94 0.64
CA THR A 38 12.08 8.06 0.58
C THR A 38 11.08 7.79 -0.53
N ALA A 39 9.80 7.66 -0.19
CA ALA A 39 8.73 7.53 -1.17
C ALA A 39 7.46 8.20 -0.68
N LEU A 40 6.69 8.74 -1.62
CA LEU A 40 5.39 9.37 -1.41
C LEU A 40 4.43 8.85 -2.48
N LEU A 41 3.33 8.25 -2.07
CA LEU A 41 2.24 7.82 -2.93
C LEU A 41 0.99 8.60 -2.54
N ILE A 42 0.37 9.25 -3.50
CA ILE A 42 -0.90 9.97 -3.33
C ILE A 42 -1.91 9.31 -4.27
N ILE A 43 -3.05 8.88 -3.73
CA ILE A 43 -4.18 8.31 -4.48
C ILE A 43 -5.41 9.16 -4.17
N ALA A 44 -5.98 9.80 -5.18
CA ALA A 44 -7.20 10.60 -5.08
C ALA A 44 -8.46 9.72 -5.09
N ASP A 45 -9.63 10.33 -4.83
CA ASP A 45 -10.93 9.63 -4.77
C ASP A 45 -11.32 8.94 -6.09
N ASP A 46 -10.84 9.45 -7.22
CA ASP A 46 -11.03 8.86 -8.56
C ASP A 46 -9.96 7.82 -8.93
N PHE A 47 -9.10 7.46 -7.96
CA PHE A 47 -7.93 6.61 -8.10
C PHE A 47 -6.84 7.10 -9.05
N SER A 48 -6.91 8.36 -9.51
CA SER A 48 -5.74 9.02 -10.09
C SER A 48 -4.73 9.35 -8.99
N GLY A 49 -3.48 9.62 -9.37
CA GLY A 49 -2.48 9.92 -8.36
C GLY A 49 -1.07 10.12 -8.87
N SER A 50 -0.15 10.13 -7.90
CA SER A 50 1.27 10.25 -8.17
C SER A 50 2.10 9.40 -7.22
N PHE A 51 3.25 8.97 -7.72
CA PHE A 51 4.28 8.28 -6.95
C PHE A 51 5.60 9.00 -7.11
N LYS A 52 6.22 9.41 -6.00
CA LYS A 52 7.51 10.09 -5.99
C LYS A 52 8.51 9.29 -5.16
N ARG A 53 9.72 9.15 -5.69
CA ARG A 53 10.86 8.53 -5.00
C ARG A 53 11.87 9.59 -4.55
N GLY A 54 12.69 9.24 -3.56
CA GLY A 54 13.71 10.11 -2.96
C GLY A 54 14.79 10.61 -3.90
N ASN A 55 15.00 9.92 -5.02
CA ASN A 55 15.91 10.33 -6.08
C ASN A 55 15.35 11.45 -6.98
N GLY A 56 14.14 11.97 -6.68
CA GLY A 56 13.49 13.03 -7.43
C GLY A 56 12.65 12.54 -8.61
N GLU A 57 12.62 11.24 -8.89
CA GLU A 57 11.70 10.67 -9.89
C GLU A 57 10.26 10.80 -9.40
N ALA A 58 9.39 11.31 -10.28
CA ALA A 58 7.97 11.42 -10.05
C ALA A 58 7.20 10.82 -11.22
N PHE A 59 6.19 10.04 -10.89
CA PHE A 59 5.31 9.34 -11.82
C PHE A 59 3.87 9.74 -11.53
N VAL A 60 3.06 9.77 -12.58
CA VAL A 60 1.62 10.01 -12.47
C VAL A 60 0.87 8.83 -13.05
N PHE A 61 -0.35 8.62 -12.58
CA PHE A 61 -1.26 7.57 -13.05
C PHE A 61 -2.70 8.07 -12.99
N SER A 62 -3.56 7.56 -13.86
CA SER A 62 -5.01 7.77 -13.81
C SER A 62 -5.70 6.58 -13.12
N GLY A 63 -6.99 6.72 -12.82
CA GLY A 63 -7.79 5.63 -12.26
C GLY A 63 -7.89 4.40 -13.17
N GLU A 64 -7.66 4.54 -14.47
CA GLU A 64 -7.62 3.41 -15.41
C GLU A 64 -6.32 2.60 -15.32
N ASN A 65 -5.28 3.16 -14.67
CA ASN A 65 -3.98 2.53 -14.51
C ASN A 65 -3.85 1.75 -13.19
N ILE A 66 -4.90 1.69 -12.38
CA ILE A 66 -4.94 0.90 -11.15
C ILE A 66 -5.86 -0.31 -11.30
N PHE A 67 -5.33 -1.48 -10.99
CA PHE A 67 -6.03 -2.75 -11.05
C PHE A 67 -6.09 -3.36 -9.66
N PHE A 68 -7.27 -3.82 -9.24
CA PHE A 68 -7.45 -4.49 -7.97
C PHE A 68 -7.68 -5.97 -8.21
N GLN A 69 -6.81 -6.81 -7.64
CA GLN A 69 -6.95 -8.25 -7.63
C GLN A 69 -6.96 -8.74 -6.19
N LYS A 70 -8.16 -9.02 -5.66
CA LYS A 70 -8.39 -9.29 -4.23
C LYS A 70 -7.89 -8.10 -3.38
N ASP A 71 -6.94 -8.35 -2.48
CA ASP A 71 -6.32 -7.43 -1.54
C ASP A 71 -5.01 -6.81 -2.08
N ILE A 72 -4.79 -6.89 -3.40
CA ILE A 72 -3.62 -6.35 -4.07
C ILE A 72 -4.05 -5.26 -5.06
N ALA A 73 -3.46 -4.07 -4.93
CA ALA A 73 -3.50 -3.00 -5.92
C ALA A 73 -2.26 -3.06 -6.80
N ILE A 74 -2.46 -3.05 -8.12
CA ILE A 74 -1.40 -2.98 -9.13
C ILE A 74 -1.54 -1.64 -9.84
N ILE A 75 -0.56 -0.75 -9.71
CA ILE A 75 -0.58 0.59 -10.32
C ILE A 75 0.50 0.67 -11.39
N GLU A 76 0.10 0.95 -12.63
CA GLU A 76 1.01 1.19 -13.73
C GLU A 76 1.47 2.66 -13.74
N LEU A 77 2.78 2.88 -13.72
CA LEU A 77 3.40 4.19 -13.60
C LEU A 77 4.06 4.60 -14.91
N TYR A 78 3.72 5.80 -15.38
CA TYR A 78 4.18 6.33 -16.66
C TYR A 78 5.13 7.51 -16.47
N VAL A 79 6.14 7.60 -17.33
CA VAL A 79 6.82 8.88 -17.58
C VAL A 79 6.05 9.58 -18.69
N PRO A 80 5.62 10.85 -18.50
CA PRO A 80 4.82 11.57 -19.49
C PRO A 80 5.39 11.61 -20.92
N LYS A 81 6.71 11.43 -21.07
CA LYS A 81 7.40 11.48 -22.37
C LYS A 81 7.54 10.13 -23.09
N LEU A 82 7.29 9.00 -22.42
CA LEU A 82 7.64 7.67 -22.95
C LEU A 82 6.46 6.85 -23.48
N GLY A 83 5.21 7.20 -23.14
CA GLY A 83 4.01 6.53 -23.65
C GLY A 83 3.78 5.08 -23.19
N SER A 84 4.74 4.47 -22.49
CA SER A 84 4.67 3.11 -21.91
C SER A 84 4.95 3.14 -20.42
N PRO A 85 4.37 2.21 -19.62
CA PRO A 85 4.65 2.14 -18.20
C PRO A 85 6.11 1.71 -17.99
N VAL A 86 6.84 2.52 -17.22
CA VAL A 86 8.24 2.24 -16.88
C VAL A 86 8.36 1.49 -15.55
N GLN A 87 7.34 1.59 -14.70
CA GLN A 87 7.31 0.96 -13.40
C GLN A 87 5.89 0.45 -13.08
N LYS A 88 5.81 -0.56 -12.22
CA LYS A 88 4.54 -1.02 -11.62
C LYS A 88 4.67 -1.05 -10.11
N LEU A 89 3.70 -0.50 -9.40
CA LEU A 89 3.56 -0.71 -7.96
C LEU A 89 2.65 -1.91 -7.74
N MET A 90 3.10 -2.88 -6.96
CA MET A 90 2.25 -3.97 -6.47
C MET A 90 2.15 -3.82 -4.96
N LEU A 91 0.97 -3.48 -4.46
CA LEU A 91 0.73 -3.06 -3.08
C LEU A 91 -0.37 -3.92 -2.46
N SER A 92 -0.15 -4.38 -1.25
CA SER A 92 -1.18 -4.93 -0.37
C SER A 92 -1.07 -4.22 0.97
N GLY A 93 -2.08 -4.33 1.83
CA GLY A 93 -2.09 -3.61 3.07
C GLY A 93 -3.00 -4.23 4.12
N TRP A 94 -2.86 -3.70 5.33
CA TRP A 94 -3.78 -3.98 6.43
C TRP A 94 -4.18 -2.70 7.17
N LYS A 95 -5.32 -2.75 7.85
CA LYS A 95 -5.81 -1.73 8.78
C LYS A 95 -6.12 -2.31 10.15
N LEU A 96 -5.91 -1.49 11.18
CA LEU A 96 -6.30 -1.76 12.56
C LEU A 96 -6.68 -0.45 13.24
N GLY A 97 -7.98 -0.23 13.45
CA GLY A 97 -8.49 1.09 13.86
C GLY A 97 -8.10 2.16 12.84
N ASP A 98 -7.47 3.25 13.30
CA ASP A 98 -7.02 4.34 12.44
C ASP A 98 -5.65 4.09 11.78
N THR A 99 -4.97 2.99 12.14
CA THR A 99 -3.67 2.64 11.57
C THR A 99 -3.88 1.89 10.27
N ARG A 100 -3.23 2.35 9.19
CA ARG A 100 -3.18 1.65 7.91
C ARG A 100 -1.74 1.56 7.42
N LYS A 101 -1.37 0.41 6.86
CA LYS A 101 -0.06 0.20 6.24
C LYS A 101 -0.21 -0.43 4.86
N LEU A 102 0.63 0.02 3.95
CA LEU A 102 0.88 -0.65 2.67
C LEU A 102 2.27 -1.29 2.68
N TYR A 103 2.37 -2.44 2.04
CA TYR A 103 3.61 -3.15 1.76
C TYR A 103 3.57 -3.67 0.33
N GLY A 104 4.73 -3.74 -0.31
CA GLY A 104 4.74 -4.12 -1.71
C GLY A 104 6.09 -3.92 -2.37
N MET A 105 6.05 -3.78 -3.68
CA MET A 105 7.24 -3.61 -4.51
C MET A 105 6.99 -2.61 -5.64
N VAL A 106 8.03 -1.82 -5.94
CA VAL A 106 8.18 -1.10 -7.20
C VAL A 106 8.91 -2.02 -8.16
N LEU A 107 8.26 -2.48 -9.22
CA LEU A 107 8.87 -3.27 -10.29
C LEU A 107 9.29 -2.34 -11.43
N MET A 108 10.53 -2.46 -11.89
CA MET A 108 11.09 -1.66 -12.97
C MET A 108 11.11 -2.47 -14.27
N TYR A 109 10.64 -1.85 -15.34
CA TYR A 109 10.55 -2.46 -16.67
C TYR A 109 11.42 -1.72 -17.68
N ASP A 110 12.06 -2.49 -18.55
CA ASP A 110 12.75 -2.00 -19.74
C ASP A 110 12.05 -2.62 -20.97
N SER A 111 11.85 -1.82 -22.02
CA SER A 111 11.14 -2.24 -23.22
C SER A 111 11.76 -3.43 -23.96
N SER A 112 13.05 -3.70 -23.74
CA SER A 112 13.80 -4.77 -24.41
C SER A 112 13.84 -6.08 -23.63
N VAL A 113 13.78 -6.05 -22.30
CA VAL A 113 13.95 -7.24 -21.45
C VAL A 113 12.78 -7.51 -20.50
N GLY A 114 11.79 -6.63 -20.43
CA GLY A 114 10.69 -6.72 -19.48
C GLY A 114 11.13 -6.30 -18.07
N GLN A 115 10.65 -7.00 -17.03
CA GLN A 115 11.02 -6.69 -15.64
C GLN A 115 12.49 -7.04 -15.39
N PHE A 116 13.30 -6.07 -14.97
CA PHE A 116 14.72 -6.30 -14.72
C PHE A 116 15.15 -5.99 -13.27
N ASN A 117 14.32 -5.28 -12.48
CA ASN A 117 14.64 -4.95 -11.10
C ASN A 117 13.36 -4.73 -10.25
N GLY A 118 13.51 -4.75 -8.92
CA GLY A 118 12.43 -4.50 -7.97
C GLY A 118 12.93 -3.92 -6.65
N ILE A 119 12.15 -3.02 -6.05
CA ILE A 119 12.46 -2.40 -4.74
C ILE A 119 11.30 -2.63 -3.80
N ASN A 120 11.58 -3.21 -2.63
CA ASN A 120 10.57 -3.38 -1.58
C ASN A 120 10.14 -2.02 -1.03
N LEU A 121 8.85 -1.91 -0.75
CA LEU A 121 8.21 -0.71 -0.27
C LEU A 121 7.38 -1.02 0.97
N SER A 122 7.48 -0.17 1.97
CA SER A 122 6.57 -0.10 3.12
C SER A 122 6.13 1.33 3.25
N LEU A 123 4.84 1.58 3.28
CA LEU A 123 4.27 2.91 3.41
C LEU A 123 3.29 2.96 4.58
N ASP A 124 3.40 4.01 5.38
CA ASP A 124 2.44 4.38 6.41
C ASP A 124 1.45 5.39 5.85
N TYR A 125 0.19 5.23 6.23
CA TYR A 125 -0.84 6.21 5.93
C TYR A 125 -0.54 7.52 6.65
N SER A 126 -0.58 8.62 5.90
CA SER A 126 -0.38 9.97 6.41
C SER A 126 -1.71 10.70 6.31
N ASN A 127 -2.42 10.83 7.44
CA ASN A 127 -3.54 11.75 7.53
C ASN A 127 -3.03 13.18 7.26
N HIS A 128 -3.67 13.87 6.33
CA HIS A 128 -3.62 15.33 6.23
C HIS A 128 -4.89 15.92 6.82
#